data_AF-A0A3D4HWJ4-F1
#
_entry.id   AF-A0A3D4HWJ4-F1
#
_cell.length_a   1.000
_cell.length_b   1.000
_cell.length_c   1.000
_cell.angle_alpha   90.00
_cell.angle_beta   90.00
_cell.angle_gamma   90.00
#
_symmetry.space_group_name_H-M   'P 1'
#
loop_
_entity.id
_entity.type
_entity.pdbx_description
1 polymer ?
#
loop_
_entity_poly.entity_id
_entity_poly.type
_entity_poly.pdbx_seq_one_letter_code
_entity_poly.pdbx_strand_id
1 'polypeptide(L)'
;MSKTNIKNLFRKLKSTLLYSGYEVILTGVPQSGVNKRGARHRAAKGYIVPDELKIFINRRIGVNDRVITLIHELMHEIYPDWQEPRVESESKKMFRGLTVPQLGFFQFFVMTNAEVQSALKRQQVHSPIC
;
A
#
# COMPACT_ATOMS: atom_id res chain seq x y z
N MET A 1 -10.52 -17.26 -1.64
CA MET A 1 -10.61 -16.43 -2.86
C MET A 1 -10.03 -17.23 -4.02
N SER A 2 -10.70 -17.30 -5.17
CA SER A 2 -10.16 -17.98 -6.35
C SER A 2 -9.00 -17.17 -6.97
N LYS A 3 -8.09 -17.81 -7.71
CA LYS A 3 -6.98 -17.13 -8.42
C LYS A 3 -7.49 -16.01 -9.35
N THR A 4 -8.67 -16.18 -9.96
CA THR A 4 -9.34 -15.19 -10.81
C THR A 4 -9.74 -13.94 -10.02
N ASN A 5 -10.24 -14.09 -8.79
CA ASN A 5 -10.62 -12.97 -7.94
C ASN A 5 -9.40 -12.13 -7.51
N ILE A 6 -8.26 -12.77 -7.26
CA ILE A 6 -7.00 -12.06 -6.93
C ILE A 6 -6.50 -11.25 -8.13
N LYS A 7 -6.51 -11.83 -9.34
CA LYS A 7 -6.11 -11.11 -10.56
C LYS A 7 -6.99 -9.88 -10.83
N ASN A 8 -8.30 -10.03 -10.66
CA ASN A 8 -9.24 -8.92 -10.83
C ASN A 8 -9.05 -7.82 -9.77
N LEU A 9 -8.82 -8.22 -8.51
CA LEU A 9 -8.58 -7.27 -7.42
C LEU A 9 -7.23 -6.53 -7.59
N PHE A 10 -6.16 -7.23 -7.97
CA PHE A 10 -4.88 -6.59 -8.30
C PHE A 10 -5.06 -5.53 -9.39
N ARG A 11 -5.80 -5.86 -10.46
CA ARG A 11 -6.05 -4.91 -11.56
C ARG A 11 -6.77 -3.65 -11.06
N LYS A 12 -7.78 -3.80 -10.20
CA LYS A 12 -8.47 -2.66 -9.60
C LYS A 12 -7.53 -1.81 -8.74
N LEU A 13 -6.80 -2.42 -7.80
CA LEU A 13 -5.84 -1.73 -6.94
C LEU A 13 -4.77 -1.00 -7.74
N LYS A 14 -4.19 -1.65 -8.75
CA LYS A 14 -3.22 -1.03 -9.67
C LYS A 14 -3.82 0.15 -10.42
N SER A 15 -5.04 0.00 -10.94
CA SER A 15 -5.75 1.06 -11.66
C SER A 15 -6.02 2.25 -10.75
N THR A 16 -6.49 2.01 -9.53
CA THR A 16 -6.68 3.06 -8.53
C THR A 16 -5.36 3.77 -8.26
N LEU A 17 -4.29 3.04 -7.94
CA LEU A 17 -3.00 3.66 -7.60
C LEU A 17 -2.37 4.46 -8.75
N LEU A 18 -2.55 4.05 -10.01
CA LEU A 18 -1.94 4.72 -11.17
C LEU A 18 -2.78 5.87 -11.74
N TYR A 19 -4.11 5.80 -11.64
CA TYR A 19 -5.00 6.69 -12.41
C TYR A 19 -5.92 7.57 -11.56
N SER A 20 -6.02 7.33 -10.25
CA SER A 20 -6.79 8.20 -9.34
C SER A 20 -6.09 9.53 -9.01
N GLY A 21 -4.78 9.61 -9.24
CA GLY A 21 -3.96 10.73 -8.80
C GLY A 21 -3.52 10.67 -7.33
N TYR A 22 -3.77 9.56 -6.61
CA TYR A 22 -3.32 9.42 -5.23
C TYR A 22 -1.78 9.49 -5.09
N GLU A 23 -1.30 10.43 -4.27
CA GLU A 23 0.10 10.52 -3.84
C GLU A 23 0.30 9.70 -2.56
N VAL A 24 1.27 8.77 -2.56
CA VAL A 24 1.62 7.97 -1.38
C VAL A 24 2.76 8.66 -0.62
N ILE A 25 2.49 9.06 0.63
CA ILE A 25 3.40 9.84 1.46
C ILE A 25 3.83 9.03 2.68
N LEU A 26 5.15 8.84 2.82
CA LEU A 26 5.75 8.16 3.98
C LEU A 26 6.00 9.14 5.12
N THR A 27 5.20 9.05 6.19
CA THR A 27 5.27 9.93 7.36
C THR A 27 6.02 9.31 8.53
N GLY A 28 6.81 10.13 9.25
CA GLY A 28 7.56 9.73 10.44
C GLY A 28 6.79 9.78 11.77
N VAL A 29 5.56 10.31 11.75
CA VAL A 29 4.73 10.51 12.95
C VAL A 29 3.32 9.99 12.62
N PRO A 30 2.73 9.09 13.43
CA PRO A 30 1.30 8.86 13.35
C PRO A 30 0.63 10.19 13.68
N GLN A 31 -0.01 10.83 12.69
CA GLN A 31 -0.75 12.06 12.90
C GLN A 31 -2.06 11.75 13.66
N SER A 32 -1.92 11.29 14.90
CA SER A 32 -2.97 11.28 15.92
C SER A 32 -3.15 12.73 16.35
N GLY A 33 -3.86 13.55 15.56
CA GLY A 33 -4.15 14.91 15.98
C GLY A 33 -4.47 15.95 14.90
N VAL A 34 -4.41 15.62 13.60
CA VAL A 34 -4.84 16.60 12.59
C VAL A 34 -6.32 16.38 12.30
N ASN A 35 -7.17 17.22 12.88
CA ASN A 35 -8.60 17.28 12.57
C ASN A 35 -8.84 17.76 11.11
N LYS A 36 -8.39 17.02 10.09
CA LYS A 36 -8.80 17.28 8.71
C LYS A 36 -10.17 16.64 8.49
N ARG A 37 -11.16 17.45 8.15
CA ARG A 37 -12.48 16.94 7.70
C ARG A 37 -12.23 15.94 6.57
N GLY A 38 -12.85 14.76 6.66
CA GLY A 38 -12.69 13.67 5.69
C GLY A 38 -11.59 12.64 6.01
N ALA A 39 -10.67 12.93 6.94
CA ALA A 39 -9.65 11.96 7.32
C ALA A 39 -10.19 10.92 8.32
N ARG A 40 -10.22 9.65 7.90
CA ARG A 40 -10.55 8.52 8.79
C ARG A 40 -9.34 8.19 9.67
N HIS A 41 -9.11 8.99 10.70
CA HIS A 41 -8.05 8.75 11.68
C HIS A 41 -8.43 7.63 12.64
N ARG A 42 -7.89 6.44 12.42
CA ARG A 42 -7.75 5.42 13.46
C ARG A 42 -6.28 5.37 13.88
N ALA A 43 -5.93 4.66 14.96
CA ALA A 43 -4.56 4.59 15.51
C ALA A 43 -3.57 3.90 14.55
N ALA A 44 -3.34 4.52 13.39
CA ALA A 44 -3.24 3.77 12.16
C ALA A 44 -1.84 3.80 11.57
N LYS A 45 -1.45 2.62 11.09
CA LYS A 45 -0.25 2.41 10.28
C LYS A 45 -0.28 3.25 8.99
N GLY A 46 -1.45 3.71 8.57
CA GLY A 46 -1.66 4.67 7.50
C GLY A 46 -3.10 5.20 7.50
N TYR A 47 -3.39 6.17 6.64
CA TYR A 47 -4.74 6.69 6.44
C TYR A 47 -4.85 7.34 5.06
N ILE A 48 -6.04 7.29 4.46
CA ILE A 48 -6.38 8.00 3.23
C ILE A 48 -7.04 9.36 3.52
N VAL A 49 -6.70 10.36 2.70
CA VAL A 49 -7.36 11.68 2.64
C VAL A 49 -7.86 11.86 1.21
N PRO A 50 -9.11 11.43 0.92
CA PRO A 50 -9.64 11.42 -0.44
C PRO A 50 -9.67 12.81 -1.09
N ASP A 51 -10.06 13.83 -0.33
CA ASP A 51 -10.18 15.22 -0.81
C ASP A 51 -8.83 15.82 -1.27
N GLU A 52 -7.72 15.32 -0.72
CA GLU A 52 -6.37 15.77 -1.10
C GLU A 52 -5.67 14.80 -2.06
N LEU A 53 -6.33 13.70 -2.44
CA LEU A 53 -5.73 12.59 -3.18
C LEU A 53 -4.42 12.14 -2.52
N LYS A 54 -4.42 11.92 -1.20
CA LYS A 54 -3.22 11.48 -0.46
C LYS A 54 -3.45 10.23 0.35
N ILE A 55 -2.46 9.35 0.34
CA ILE A 55 -2.40 8.17 1.19
C ILE A 55 -1.16 8.30 2.08
N PHE A 56 -1.36 8.45 3.37
CA PHE A 56 -0.26 8.55 4.33
C PHE A 56 0.04 7.19 4.92
N ILE A 57 1.30 6.81 4.96
CA ILE A 57 1.75 5.53 5.53
C ILE A 57 2.91 5.78 6.50
N ASN A 58 2.88 5.16 7.66
CA ASN A 58 3.93 5.26 8.66
C ASN A 58 5.23 4.63 8.11
N ARG A 59 6.28 5.44 7.98
CA ARG A 59 7.58 4.99 7.47
C ARG A 59 8.34 4.07 8.44
N ARG A 60 7.97 4.06 9.73
CA ARG A 60 8.68 3.31 10.78
C ARG A 60 8.34 1.82 10.80
N ILE A 61 7.26 1.40 10.12
CA ILE A 61 6.89 -0.02 10.01
C ILE A 61 7.60 -0.68 8.81
N GLY A 62 7.69 -2.01 8.83
CA GLY A 62 8.39 -2.76 7.77
C GLY A 62 7.75 -2.55 6.39
N VAL A 63 8.55 -2.67 5.31
CA VAL A 63 8.07 -2.48 3.93
C VAL A 63 6.85 -3.35 3.62
N ASN A 64 6.84 -4.61 4.06
CA ASN A 64 5.71 -5.52 3.86
C ASN A 64 4.45 -5.06 4.61
N ASP A 65 4.59 -4.56 5.85
CA ASP A 65 3.47 -3.98 6.57
C ASP A 65 2.94 -2.73 5.86
N ARG A 66 3.83 -1.90 5.30
CA ARG A 66 3.43 -0.73 4.51
C ARG A 66 2.67 -1.12 3.24
N VAL A 67 3.05 -2.20 2.57
CA VAL A 67 2.30 -2.73 1.42
C VAL A 67 0.90 -3.17 1.86
N ILE A 68 0.77 -3.89 2.97
CA ILE A 68 -0.54 -4.30 3.50
C ILE A 68 -1.39 -3.06 3.81
N THR A 69 -0.80 -2.05 4.47
CA THR A 69 -1.48 -0.79 4.76
C THR A 69 -1.91 -0.06 3.49
N LEU A 70 -1.06 0.03 2.46
CA LEU A 70 -1.45 0.63 1.18
C LEU A 70 -2.64 -0.10 0.55
N ILE A 71 -2.60 -1.44 0.53
CA ILE A 71 -3.72 -2.24 0.00
C ILE A 71 -4.99 -2.00 0.83
N HIS A 72 -4.86 -1.92 2.15
CA HIS A 72 -5.97 -1.64 3.06
C HIS A 72 -6.64 -0.30 2.74
N GLU A 73 -5.87 0.78 2.63
CA GLU A 73 -6.42 2.11 2.29
C GLU A 73 -7.06 2.14 0.90
N LEU A 74 -6.41 1.53 -0.11
CA LEU A 74 -6.98 1.43 -1.46
C LEU A 74 -8.26 0.58 -1.51
N MET A 75 -8.39 -0.42 -0.62
CA MET A 75 -9.62 -1.20 -0.51
C MET A 75 -10.78 -0.39 0.04
N HIS A 76 -10.53 0.53 0.98
CA HIS A 76 -11.56 1.47 1.43
C HIS A 76 -12.06 2.37 0.30
N GLU A 77 -11.15 2.76 -0.61
CA GLU A 77 -11.52 3.54 -1.79
C GLU A 77 -12.38 2.73 -2.77
N ILE A 78 -11.97 1.50 -3.09
CA ILE A 78 -12.68 0.66 -4.07
C ILE A 78 -14.00 0.11 -3.52
N TYR A 79 -14.07 -0.11 -2.21
CA TYR A 79 -15.20 -0.72 -1.52
C TYR A 79 -15.60 0.10 -0.27
N PRO A 80 -16.21 1.29 -0.45
CA PRO A 80 -16.52 2.21 0.65
C PRO A 80 -17.46 1.61 1.71
N ASP A 81 -18.31 0.65 1.30
CA ASP A 81 -19.29 -0.03 2.16
C ASP A 81 -18.69 -1.19 2.97
N TRP A 82 -17.43 -1.57 2.72
CA TRP A 82 -16.80 -2.67 3.46
C TRP A 82 -16.40 -2.21 4.85
N GLN A 83 -16.84 -2.98 5.85
CA GLN A 83 -16.48 -2.77 7.24
C GLN A 83 -14.99 -3.11 7.49
N GLU A 84 -14.42 -2.47 8.52
CA GLU A 84 -13.02 -2.62 8.91
C GLU A 84 -12.52 -4.07 8.99
N PRO A 85 -13.23 -4.99 9.67
CA PRO A 85 -12.70 -6.35 9.84
C PRO A 85 -12.59 -7.09 8.50
N ARG A 86 -13.48 -6.76 7.56
CA ARG A 86 -13.46 -7.32 6.21
C ARG A 86 -12.28 -6.77 5.42
N VAL A 87 -12.06 -5.45 5.44
CA VAL A 87 -10.93 -4.81 4.73
C VAL A 87 -9.59 -5.31 5.28
N GLU A 88 -9.47 -5.43 6.60
CA GLU A 88 -8.28 -5.98 7.26
C GLU A 88 -8.00 -7.43 6.85
N SER A 89 -9.03 -8.27 6.79
CA SER A 89 -8.91 -9.67 6.38
C SER A 89 -8.53 -9.80 4.90
N GLU A 90 -9.22 -9.06 4.02
CA GLU A 90 -9.03 -9.14 2.57
C GLU A 90 -7.71 -8.51 2.12
N SER A 91 -7.24 -7.43 2.75
CA SER A 91 -5.93 -6.84 2.44
C SER A 91 -4.78 -7.80 2.76
N LYS A 92 -4.85 -8.49 3.91
CA LYS A 92 -3.89 -9.54 4.29
C LYS A 92 -3.94 -10.75 3.36
N LYS A 93 -5.13 -11.16 2.91
CA LYS A 93 -5.28 -12.25 1.91
C LYS A 93 -4.70 -11.83 0.56
N MET A 94 -4.96 -10.60 0.14
CA MET A 94 -4.42 -10.03 -1.10
C MET A 94 -2.91 -10.02 -1.08
N PHE A 95 -2.30 -9.49 -0.01
CA PHE A 95 -0.84 -9.46 0.17
C PHE A 95 -0.21 -10.85 0.06
N ARG A 96 -0.77 -11.84 0.76
CA ARG A 96 -0.30 -13.24 0.70
C ARG A 96 -0.44 -13.86 -0.69
N GLY A 97 -1.35 -13.35 -1.51
CA GLY A 97 -1.61 -13.83 -2.87
C GLY A 97 -0.82 -13.12 -3.97
N LEU A 98 0.02 -12.13 -3.62
CA LEU A 98 0.82 -11.39 -4.60
C LEU A 98 1.92 -12.27 -5.18
N THR A 99 2.11 -12.20 -6.50
CA THR A 99 3.34 -12.70 -7.12
C THR A 99 4.50 -11.73 -6.85
N VAL A 100 5.75 -12.18 -7.01
CA VAL A 100 6.94 -11.35 -6.80
C VAL A 100 6.88 -10.03 -7.59
N PRO A 101 6.52 -9.99 -8.90
CA PRO A 101 6.37 -8.73 -9.62
C PRO A 101 5.26 -7.81 -9.08
N GLN A 102 4.15 -8.38 -8.61
CA GLN A 102 3.05 -7.59 -8.05
C GLN A 102 3.42 -6.99 -6.69
N LEU A 103 4.15 -7.76 -5.87
CA LEU A 103 4.73 -7.27 -4.63
C LEU A 103 5.71 -6.13 -4.92
N GLY A 104 6.63 -6.31 -5.86
CA GLY A 104 7.59 -5.27 -6.28
C GLY A 104 6.89 -3.98 -6.74
N PHE A 105 5.77 -4.11 -7.47
CA PHE A 105 4.96 -2.95 -7.86
C PHE A 105 4.46 -2.14 -6.67
N PHE A 106 3.87 -2.78 -5.65
CA PHE A 106 3.41 -2.04 -4.46
C PHE A 106 4.57 -1.54 -3.59
N GLN A 107 5.63 -2.32 -3.46
CA GLN A 107 6.82 -1.95 -2.70
C GLN A 107 7.43 -0.65 -3.20
N PHE A 108 7.46 -0.43 -4.52
CA PHE A 108 7.94 0.82 -5.11
C PHE A 108 7.26 2.08 -4.53
N PHE A 109 5.95 2.05 -4.28
CA PHE A 109 5.21 3.20 -3.75
C PHE A 109 5.42 3.44 -2.26
N VAL A 110 5.90 2.44 -1.53
CA VAL A 110 5.99 2.50 -0.07
C VAL A 110 7.42 2.39 0.46
N MET A 111 8.41 2.26 -0.42
CA MET A 111 9.82 2.25 -0.07
C MET A 111 10.39 3.68 -0.05
N THR A 112 11.28 3.94 0.90
CA THR A 112 12.12 5.12 0.89
C THR A 112 13.22 4.99 -0.18
N ASN A 113 13.79 6.12 -0.61
CA ASN A 113 14.91 6.11 -1.55
C ASN A 113 16.07 5.22 -1.07
N ALA A 114 16.38 5.23 0.24
CA ALA A 114 17.42 4.39 0.82
C ALA A 114 17.11 2.89 0.66
N GLU A 115 15.85 2.49 0.86
CA GLU A 115 15.40 1.11 0.70
C GLU A 115 15.44 0.68 -0.77
N VAL A 116 15.02 1.57 -1.69
CA VAL A 116 15.09 1.30 -3.13
C VAL A 116 16.53 1.06 -3.56
N GLN A 117 17.44 1.94 -3.16
CA GLN A 117 18.87 1.80 -3.46
C GLN A 117 19.46 0.53 -2.85
N SER A 118 19.06 0.17 -1.63
CA SER A 118 19.49 -1.09 -0.99
C SER A 118 18.99 -2.31 -1.77
N ALA A 119 17.74 -2.32 -2.22
CA ALA A 119 17.17 -3.41 -2.99
C ALA A 119 17.84 -3.57 -4.37
N LEU A 120 18.09 -2.46 -5.07
CA LEU A 120 18.78 -2.46 -6.36
C LEU A 120 20.23 -2.96 -6.24
N LYS A 121 20.95 -2.54 -5.19
CA LYS A 121 22.31 -3.04 -4.91
C LYS A 121 22.33 -4.55 -4.69
N ARG A 122 21.36 -5.10 -3.94
CA ARG A 122 21.25 -6.56 -3.73
C ARG A 122 20.99 -7.32 -5.04
N GLN A 123 20.22 -6.75 -5.96
CA GLN A 123 19.98 -7.34 -7.28
C GLN A 123 21.21 -7.32 -8.18
N GLN A 124 22.03 -6.26 -8.12
CA GLN A 124 23.31 -6.21 -8.86
C GLN A 124 24.28 -7.31 -8.40
N VAL A 125 24.30 -7.65 -7.11
CA VAL A 125 25.13 -8.73 -6.56
C VAL A 125 24.63 -10.13 -6.97
N HIS A 126 23.42 -10.25 -7.52
CA HIS A 126 22.84 -11.52 -7.99
C HIS A 126 22.65 -11.57 -9.51
N SER A 127 23.13 -10.57 -10.24
CA SER A 127 23.29 -10.73 -11.69
C SER A 127 24.48 -11.66 -11.92
N PRO A 128 24.29 -12.83 -12.56
CA PRO A 128 25.43 -13.57 -13.05
C PRO A 128 26.10 -12.64 -14.05
N ILE A 129 27.36 -12.32 -13.78
CA ILE A 129 28.25 -11.75 -14.78
C ILE A 129 28.27 -12.79 -15.91
N CYS A 130 27.56 -12.50 -17.00
CA CYS A 130 27.72 -13.20 -18.26
C CYS A 130 29.05 -12.80 -18.89
#